data_AF-A0A921IGI5-F1
#
_entry.id   AF-A0A921IGI5-F1
#
_cell.length_a   1.000
_cell.length_b   1.000
_cell.length_c   1.000
_cell.angle_alpha   90.00
_cell.angle_beta   90.00
_cell.angle_gamma   90.00
#
_symmetry.space_group_name_H-M   'P 1'
#
loop_
_entity.id
_entity.type
_entity.pdbx_description
1 polymer ?
#
loop_
_entity_poly.entity_id
_entity_poly.type
_entity_poly.pdbx_seq_one_letter_code
_entity_poly.pdbx_strand_id
1 'polypeptide(L)'
;LKEIITFIVINRFEFMKKNHQILRIFIQESLTKIKIRQMVSEGFVEAIKSNQEIFTEFRKLVGSKHPDYDAIVLVRIITGPMIAYFLQRFIFAPNVPCDEKRDLDLIITQILSGLE
;
A
#
# COMPACT_ATOMS: atom_id res chain seq x y z
N LEU A 1 -12.53 5.02 11.09
CA LEU A 1 -11.96 4.70 9.76
C LEU A 1 -10.89 5.71 9.34
N LYS A 2 -11.21 7.00 9.22
CA LYS A 2 -10.27 8.07 8.85
C LYS A 2 -8.92 8.05 9.60
N GLU A 3 -8.96 7.95 10.93
CA GLU A 3 -7.74 7.90 11.76
C GLU A 3 -6.88 6.67 11.46
N ILE A 4 -7.51 5.50 11.30
CA ILE A 4 -6.84 4.23 10.96
C ILE A 4 -6.18 4.34 9.59
N ILE A 5 -6.90 4.83 8.57
CA ILE A 5 -6.34 5.01 7.22
C ILE A 5 -5.20 6.02 7.23
N THR A 6 -5.37 7.15 7.92
CA THR A 6 -4.33 8.17 8.07
C THR A 6 -3.07 7.57 8.69
N PHE A 7 -3.23 6.83 9.79
CA PHE A 7 -2.12 6.15 10.45
C PHE A 7 -1.42 5.16 9.52
N ILE A 8 -2.16 4.30 8.83
CA ILE A 8 -1.60 3.30 7.90
C ILE A 8 -0.82 4.00 6.79
N VAL A 9 -1.41 5.00 6.12
CA VAL A 9 -0.78 5.70 4.99
C VAL A 9 0.52 6.34 5.44
N ILE A 10 0.51 7.15 6.50
CA ILE A 10 1.70 7.84 6.99
C ILE A 10 2.77 6.85 7.45
N ASN A 11 2.40 5.87 8.27
CA ASN A 11 3.35 4.94 8.86
C ASN A 11 4.02 4.04 7.79
N ARG A 12 3.24 3.52 6.83
CA ARG A 12 3.77 2.66 5.77
C ARG A 12 4.52 3.45 4.72
N PHE A 13 4.10 4.69 4.41
CA PHE A 13 4.85 5.55 3.52
C PHE A 13 6.22 5.93 4.11
N GLU A 14 6.30 6.31 5.39
CA GLU A 14 7.59 6.59 6.06
C GLU A 14 8.52 5.38 6.04
N PHE A 15 7.98 4.17 6.24
CA PHE A 15 8.75 2.95 6.08
C PHE A 15 9.28 2.79 4.64
N MET A 16 8.43 2.98 3.63
CA MET A 16 8.85 2.86 2.22
C MET A 16 9.91 3.91 1.87
N LYS A 17 9.73 5.15 2.31
CA LYS A 17 10.67 6.27 2.13
C LYS A 17 12.02 5.98 2.76
N LYS A 18 12.06 5.49 4.01
CA LYS A 18 13.30 5.11 4.69
C LYS A 18 14.05 3.99 3.96
N ASN A 19 13.32 3.07 3.32
CA ASN A 19 13.88 1.89 2.67
C ASN A 19 13.87 1.96 1.13
N HIS A 20 13.66 3.14 0.54
CA HIS A 20 13.33 3.28 -0.88
C HIS A 20 14.41 2.73 -1.82
N GLN A 21 15.70 2.82 -1.45
CA GLN A 21 16.80 2.29 -2.26
C GLN A 21 16.72 0.78 -2.39
N ILE A 22 16.49 0.08 -1.27
CA ILE A 22 16.35 -1.38 -1.23
C ILE A 22 15.07 -1.79 -1.98
N LEU A 23 13.95 -1.12 -1.71
CA LEU A 23 12.68 -1.40 -2.37
C LEU A 23 12.77 -1.19 -3.89
N ARG A 24 13.48 -0.15 -4.35
CA ARG A 24 13.73 0.08 -5.77
C ARG A 24 14.47 -1.09 -6.42
N ILE A 25 15.52 -1.61 -5.77
CA ILE A 25 16.25 -2.78 -6.25
C ILE A 25 15.31 -3.98 -6.32
N PHE A 26 14.56 -4.28 -5.26
CA PHE A 26 13.62 -5.40 -5.25
C PHE A 26 12.59 -5.32 -6.38
N ILE A 27 12.03 -4.14 -6.63
CA ILE A 27 11.06 -3.93 -7.70
C ILE A 27 11.71 -4.17 -9.07
N GLN A 28 12.85 -3.53 -9.34
CA GLN A 28 13.56 -3.69 -10.60
C GLN A 28 13.97 -5.15 -10.87
N GLU A 29 14.47 -5.84 -9.84
CA GLU A 29 14.90 -7.23 -9.92
C GLU A 29 13.72 -8.19 -10.06
N SER A 30 12.57 -7.92 -9.44
CA SER A 30 11.36 -8.75 -9.59
C SER A 30 10.79 -8.77 -11.02
N LEU A 31 11.05 -7.72 -11.80
CA LEU A 31 10.62 -7.63 -13.20
C LEU A 31 11.39 -8.61 -14.08
N THR A 32 12.67 -8.86 -13.79
CA THR A 32 13.56 -9.68 -14.65
C THR A 32 13.90 -11.03 -14.04
N LYS A 33 13.92 -11.17 -12.71
CA LYS A 33 14.33 -12.40 -12.01
C LYS A 33 13.13 -13.09 -11.36
N ILE A 34 12.80 -14.27 -11.88
CA ILE A 34 11.69 -15.12 -11.39
C ILE A 34 11.83 -15.43 -9.89
N LYS A 35 13.05 -15.75 -9.43
CA LYS A 35 13.31 -16.06 -8.00
C LYS A 35 12.94 -14.89 -7.08
N ILE A 36 13.28 -13.67 -7.46
CA ILE A 36 12.95 -12.47 -6.67
C ILE A 36 11.44 -12.22 -6.69
N ARG A 37 10.80 -12.41 -7.84
CA ARG A 37 9.33 -12.32 -7.96
C ARG A 37 8.61 -13.31 -7.05
N GLN A 38 9.10 -14.54 -6.96
CA GLN A 38 8.57 -15.56 -6.06
C GLN A 38 8.73 -15.14 -4.59
N MET A 39 9.93 -14.70 -4.19
CA MET A 39 10.17 -14.20 -2.82
C MET A 39 9.23 -13.06 -2.43
N VAL A 40 9.00 -12.09 -3.34
CA VAL A 40 8.06 -10.98 -3.10
C VAL A 40 6.62 -11.50 -2.95
N SER A 41 6.20 -12.42 -3.81
CA SER A 41 4.86 -13.01 -3.76
C SER A 41 4.64 -13.81 -2.47
N GLU A 42 5.62 -14.63 -2.07
CA GLU A 42 5.57 -15.43 -0.85
C GLU A 42 5.51 -14.55 0.39
N GLY A 43 6.38 -13.53 0.47
CA GLY A 43 6.38 -12.57 1.58
C GLY A 43 5.07 -11.78 1.69
N PHE A 44 4.44 -11.45 0.57
CA PHE A 44 3.13 -10.81 0.58
C PHE A 44 2.03 -11.75 1.10
N VAL A 45 2.01 -13.00 0.65
CA VAL A 45 1.05 -14.01 1.13
C VAL A 45 1.25 -14.28 2.63
N GLU A 46 2.49 -14.40 3.08
CA GLU A 46 2.83 -14.59 4.48
C GLU A 46 2.38 -13.39 5.32
N ALA A 47 2.67 -12.16 4.88
CA ALA A 47 2.23 -10.96 5.58
C ALA A 47 0.70 -10.89 5.73
N ILE A 48 -0.07 -11.27 4.71
CA ILE A 48 -1.54 -11.34 4.83
C ILE A 48 -1.95 -12.38 5.86
N LYS A 49 -1.37 -13.60 5.80
CA LYS A 49 -1.69 -14.68 6.73
C LYS A 49 -1.36 -14.30 8.18
N SER A 50 -0.18 -13.73 8.42
CA SER A 50 0.27 -13.30 9.76
C SER A 50 -0.59 -12.17 10.34
N ASN A 51 -1.32 -11.42 9.50
CA ASN A 51 -2.16 -10.31 9.92
C ASN A 51 -3.66 -10.57 9.67
N GLN A 52 -4.06 -11.84 9.51
CA GLN A 52 -5.42 -12.22 9.11
C GLN A 52 -6.51 -11.68 10.05
N GLU A 53 -6.25 -11.63 11.36
CA GLU A 53 -7.19 -11.08 12.34
C GLU A 53 -7.45 -9.59 12.11
N ILE A 54 -6.39 -8.81 11.87
CA ILE A 54 -6.48 -7.38 11.56
C ILE A 54 -7.29 -7.16 10.28
N PHE A 55 -7.03 -7.95 9.24
CA PHE A 55 -7.79 -7.88 8.00
C PHE A 55 -9.26 -8.26 8.18
N THR A 56 -9.55 -9.22 9.06
CA THR A 56 -10.92 -9.66 9.36
C THR A 56 -11.69 -8.56 10.09
N GLU A 57 -11.11 -7.95 11.12
CA GLU A 57 -11.72 -6.83 11.83
C GLU A 57 -11.88 -5.60 10.93
N PHE A 58 -10.87 -5.29 10.12
CA PHE A 58 -10.96 -4.21 9.14
C PHE A 58 -12.07 -4.46 8.11
N ARG A 59 -12.23 -5.70 7.64
CA ARG A 59 -13.32 -6.09 6.74
C ARG A 59 -14.69 -5.91 7.41
N LYS A 60 -14.85 -6.25 8.69
CA LYS A 60 -16.13 -6.01 9.40
C LYS A 60 -16.47 -4.52 9.46
N LEU A 61 -15.47 -3.66 9.70
CA LEU A 61 -15.66 -2.20 9.73
C LEU A 61 -16.15 -1.66 8.39
N VAL A 62 -15.62 -2.16 7.27
CA VAL A 62 -15.98 -1.70 5.91
C VAL A 62 -17.21 -2.42 5.35
N GLY A 63 -17.40 -3.69 5.70
CA GLY A 63 -18.39 -4.60 5.10
C GLY A 63 -19.85 -4.21 5.32
N SER A 64 -20.13 -3.34 6.31
CA SER A 64 -21.47 -2.76 6.50
C SER A 64 -21.92 -1.91 5.30
N LYS A 65 -20.97 -1.30 4.58
CA LYS A 65 -21.22 -0.45 3.40
C LYS A 65 -20.91 -1.16 2.09
N HIS A 66 -19.93 -2.07 2.10
CA HIS A 66 -19.48 -2.81 0.92
C HIS A 66 -19.43 -4.32 1.20
N PRO A 67 -20.59 -5.01 1.19
CA PRO A 67 -20.65 -6.45 1.49
C PRO A 67 -19.84 -7.30 0.50
N ASP A 68 -19.67 -6.80 -0.72
CA ASP A 68 -18.99 -7.49 -1.82
C ASP A 68 -17.46 -7.39 -1.72
N TYR A 69 -16.92 -6.58 -0.79
CA TYR A 69 -15.48 -6.39 -0.67
C TYR A 69 -14.86 -7.56 0.10
N ASP A 70 -13.97 -8.28 -0.59
CA ASP A 70 -13.09 -9.27 0.03
C ASP A 70 -11.78 -8.64 0.54
N ALA A 71 -10.97 -9.43 1.25
CA ALA A 71 -9.71 -8.96 1.82
C ALA A 71 -8.72 -8.48 0.74
N ILE A 72 -8.71 -9.11 -0.44
CA ILE A 72 -7.82 -8.72 -1.55
C ILE A 72 -8.24 -7.38 -2.14
N VAL A 73 -9.55 -7.13 -2.28
CA VAL A 73 -10.09 -5.85 -2.73
C VAL A 73 -9.70 -4.75 -1.76
N LEU A 74 -9.87 -4.96 -0.45
CA LEU A 74 -9.47 -3.99 0.58
C LEU A 74 -7.97 -3.69 0.55
N VAL A 75 -7.12 -4.74 0.46
CA VAL A 75 -5.67 -4.56 0.31
C VAL A 75 -5.35 -3.73 -0.93
N ARG A 76 -5.99 -4.00 -2.07
CA ARG A 76 -5.75 -3.27 -3.31
C ARG A 76 -6.16 -1.80 -3.21
N ILE A 77 -7.32 -1.50 -2.60
CA ILE A 77 -7.81 -0.13 -2.42
C ILE A 77 -6.83 0.69 -1.57
N ILE A 78 -6.30 0.10 -0.49
CA ILE A 78 -5.39 0.79 0.43
C ILE A 78 -3.98 0.92 -0.18
N THR A 79 -3.40 -0.21 -0.62
CA THR A 79 -1.99 -0.26 -1.02
C THR A 79 -1.75 0.26 -2.44
N GLY A 80 -2.74 0.18 -3.33
CA GLY A 80 -2.60 0.57 -4.74
C GLY A 80 -2.15 2.02 -4.92
N PRO A 81 -2.89 3.02 -4.40
CA PRO A 81 -2.50 4.42 -4.48
C PRO A 81 -1.13 4.70 -3.84
N MET A 82 -0.83 4.03 -2.71
CA MET A 82 0.45 4.17 -2.02
C MET A 82 1.63 3.66 -2.85
N ILE A 83 1.49 2.48 -3.45
CA ILE A 83 2.53 1.89 -4.32
C ILE A 83 2.70 2.75 -5.57
N ALA A 84 1.62 3.19 -6.20
CA ALA A 84 1.68 4.07 -7.37
C ALA A 84 2.47 5.35 -7.08
N TYR A 85 2.17 6.00 -5.95
CA TYR A 85 2.87 7.20 -5.52
C TYR A 85 4.34 6.93 -5.18
N PHE A 86 4.64 5.82 -4.49
CA PHE A 86 6.02 5.41 -4.23
C PHE A 86 6.82 5.21 -5.53
N LEU A 87 6.25 4.50 -6.51
CA LEU A 87 6.88 4.27 -7.82
C LEU A 87 7.14 5.60 -8.55
N GLN A 88 6.15 6.49 -8.57
CA GLN A 88 6.31 7.83 -9.13
C GLN A 88 7.45 8.58 -8.44
N ARG A 89 7.44 8.65 -7.11
CA ARG A 89 8.35 9.49 -6.33
C ARG A 89 9.79 8.97 -6.30
N PHE A 90 10.00 7.66 -6.28
CA PHE A 90 11.34 7.09 -6.03
C PHE A 90 11.91 6.30 -7.20
N ILE A 91 11.12 5.98 -8.22
CA ILE A 91 11.58 5.19 -9.38
C ILE A 91 11.47 6.00 -10.67
N PHE A 92 10.28 6.48 -11.02
CA PHE A 92 10.03 7.08 -12.34
C PHE A 92 10.38 8.57 -12.41
N ALA A 93 10.12 9.34 -11.35
CA ALA A 93 10.27 10.79 -11.32
C ALA A 93 11.00 11.31 -10.05
N PRO A 94 12.18 10.77 -9.69
CA PRO A 94 12.85 11.11 -8.43
C PRO A 94 13.29 12.58 -8.30
N ASN A 95 13.52 13.26 -9.42
CA ASN A 95 14.00 14.63 -9.44
C ASN A 95 12.88 15.66 -9.59
N VAL A 96 11.63 15.23 -9.73
CA VAL A 96 10.49 16.14 -9.86
C VAL A 96 10.11 16.69 -8.47
N PRO A 97 9.95 18.01 -8.31
CA PRO A 97 9.44 18.61 -7.09
C PRO A 97 8.08 18.03 -6.71
N CYS A 98 7.85 17.82 -5.42
CA CYS A 98 6.68 17.12 -4.92
C CYS A 98 6.28 17.72 -3.57
N ASP A 99 4.98 17.96 -3.40
CA ASP A 99 4.38 18.32 -2.12
C ASP A 99 3.88 17.04 -1.45
N GLU A 100 4.81 16.36 -0.76
CA GLU A 100 4.56 15.05 -0.15
C GLU A 100 3.38 15.07 0.81
N LYS A 101 3.22 16.15 1.58
CA LYS A 101 2.10 16.28 2.51
C LYS A 101 0.78 16.33 1.76
N ARG A 102 0.66 17.20 0.75
CA ARG A 102 -0.54 17.31 -0.07
C ARG A 102 -0.86 15.99 -0.78
N ASP A 103 0.15 15.32 -1.32
CA ASP A 103 -0.03 14.06 -2.04
C ASP A 103 -0.51 12.95 -1.10
N LEU A 104 0.06 12.84 0.11
CA LEU A 104 -0.39 11.88 1.11
C LEU A 104 -1.82 12.18 1.59
N ASP A 105 -2.18 13.46 1.78
CA ASP A 105 -3.56 13.86 2.10
C ASP A 105 -4.54 13.43 1.01
N LEU A 106 -4.18 13.61 -0.27
CA LEU A 106 -4.99 13.16 -1.41
C LEU A 106 -5.11 11.62 -1.46
N ILE A 107 -4.04 10.89 -1.16
CA ILE A 107 -4.06 9.42 -1.07
C ILE A 107 -5.01 8.97 0.04
N ILE A 108 -4.96 9.60 1.21
CA ILE A 108 -5.88 9.32 2.33
C ILE A 108 -7.33 9.56 1.88
N THR A 109 -7.60 10.69 1.23
CA THR A 109 -8.94 10.99 0.70
C THR A 109 -9.39 9.97 -0.34
N GLN A 110 -8.51 9.56 -1.26
CA GLN A 110 -8.83 8.56 -2.27
C GLN A 110 -9.16 7.20 -1.66
N ILE A 111 -8.38 6.75 -0.68
CA ILE A 111 -8.62 5.49 0.03
C ILE A 111 -9.94 5.57 0.79
N LEU A 112 -10.21 6.66 1.52
CA LEU A 112 -11.46 6.83 2.26
C LEU A 112 -12.68 6.85 1.34
N SER A 113 -12.59 7.55 0.21
CA SER A 113 -13.68 7.59 -0.78
C SER A 113 -13.98 6.21 -1.38
N GLY A 114 -12.99 5.32 -1.43
CA GLY A 114 -13.17 3.94 -1.87
C GLY A 114 -13.68 2.98 -0.78
N LEU A 115 -13.83 3.45 0.46
CA LEU A 115 -14.25 2.64 1.62
C LEU A 115 -15.51 3.19 2.33
N GLU A 116 -15.99 4.37 1.91
CA GLU A 116 -17.18 5.07 2.44
C GLU A 116 -18.40 4.94 1.54
#